data_AF-A0A1Y4D4P3-F1
#
_entry.id   AF-A0A1Y4D4P3-F1
#
_cell.length_a   1.000
_cell.length_b   1.000
_cell.length_c   1.000
_cell.angle_alpha   90.00
_cell.angle_beta   90.00
_cell.angle_gamma   90.00
#
_symmetry.space_group_name_H-M   'P 1'
#
loop_
_entity.id
_entity.type
_entity.pdbx_description
1 polymer ?
#
loop_
_entity_poly.entity_id
_entity_poly.type
_entity_poly.pdbx_seq_one_letter_code
_entity_poly.pdbx_strand_id
1 'polypeptide(L)'
;MKARFLLGALLLLVCSLTGCSDDENENTPDVTPFSLEKTYYEVRLGPLSTHINITNGSGDISLAIANEAIIEAARVQNEGEDVFVSLYGKRKGNTTLTLTDNVTGDKETVEVKVTDCYLAYGIAGSNHPALASNLMLYLVNNEARDCYFFTMDYMEHQLNNTPLAKGTYEFFVRQEGEKKTPYLRLNYPADESGNLAQDAPMEAHDFALSFNDSQRVLDIIRTYLDVDWEELISNPMTRNLPPVDLTMKMTVPGTDYEITGALATAPIPEGILD
;
A
#
# COMPACT_ATOMS: atom_id res chain seq x y z
N MET A 1 -32.62 96.39 -6.36
CA MET A 1 -33.66 95.43 -5.93
C MET A 1 -33.02 94.04 -5.91
N LYS A 2 -33.25 93.25 -4.87
CA LYS A 2 -32.75 91.87 -4.57
C LYS A 2 -32.93 90.92 -5.79
N ALA A 3 -32.26 89.80 -6.05
CA ALA A 3 -31.53 88.73 -5.31
C ALA A 3 -30.70 87.93 -6.38
N ARG A 4 -29.45 87.46 -6.15
CA ARG A 4 -28.99 86.13 -5.60
C ARG A 4 -29.60 84.91 -6.33
N PHE A 5 -28.96 83.77 -6.67
CA PHE A 5 -27.62 83.12 -6.55
C PHE A 5 -27.74 81.73 -7.27
N LEU A 6 -26.76 81.15 -7.98
CA LEU A 6 -25.98 79.90 -7.65
C LEU A 6 -25.49 79.28 -9.00
N LEU A 7 -24.18 79.14 -9.24
CA LEU A 7 -23.25 78.00 -8.99
C LEU A 7 -23.39 76.84 -10.00
N GLY A 8 -22.34 76.28 -10.62
CA GLY A 8 -20.91 76.37 -10.33
C GLY A 8 -20.02 75.89 -11.48
N ALA A 9 -18.72 76.14 -11.35
CA ALA A 9 -17.68 75.83 -12.33
C ALA A 9 -16.60 74.92 -11.73
N LEU A 10 -16.24 73.91 -12.52
CA LEU A 10 -15.11 72.98 -12.44
C LEU A 10 -13.77 73.73 -12.64
N LEU A 11 -12.68 73.33 -11.97
CA LEU A 11 -11.36 73.09 -12.61
C LEU A 11 -10.27 72.55 -11.66
N LEU A 12 -9.76 71.37 -12.03
CA LEU A 12 -8.36 70.89 -12.13
C LEU A 12 -7.23 71.53 -11.30
N LEU A 13 -6.40 70.68 -10.67
CA LEU A 13 -4.96 70.93 -10.52
C LEU A 13 -4.17 69.60 -10.50
N VAL A 14 -3.11 69.53 -11.32
CA VAL A 14 -2.13 68.42 -11.41
C VAL A 14 -0.73 69.03 -11.21
N CYS A 15 0.12 68.32 -10.46
CA CYS A 15 1.55 68.03 -10.71
C CYS A 15 2.45 68.03 -9.44
N SER A 16 2.94 66.82 -9.08
CA SER A 16 4.35 66.35 -8.99
C SER A 16 5.42 67.24 -8.28
N LEU A 17 6.42 66.80 -7.47
CA LEU A 17 7.17 65.55 -7.20
C LEU A 17 7.89 65.68 -5.82
N THR A 18 8.29 64.57 -5.17
CA THR A 18 9.67 64.23 -4.72
C THR A 18 9.71 63.01 -3.78
N GLY A 19 10.75 62.15 -3.93
CA GLY A 19 11.35 61.39 -2.83
C GLY A 19 11.30 59.86 -2.94
N CYS A 20 12.40 59.24 -3.36
CA CYS A 20 12.64 57.79 -3.32
C CYS A 20 12.71 57.24 -1.89
N SER A 21 12.11 56.09 -1.64
CA SER A 21 12.81 54.96 -1.04
C SER A 21 12.45 53.72 -1.83
N ASP A 22 13.48 53.02 -2.31
CA ASP A 22 13.38 51.68 -2.84
C ASP A 22 12.92 50.77 -1.69
N ASP A 23 11.61 50.57 -1.58
CA ASP A 23 11.11 49.42 -0.84
C ASP A 23 11.26 48.24 -1.79
N GLU A 24 12.41 47.57 -1.65
CA GLU A 24 12.57 46.18 -2.07
C GLU A 24 11.40 45.41 -1.47
N ASN A 25 10.36 45.24 -2.28
CA ASN A 25 9.34 44.26 -2.03
C ASN A 25 10.04 42.92 -2.24
N GLU A 26 10.78 42.47 -1.22
CA GLU A 26 11.14 41.08 -1.04
C GLU A 26 9.83 40.31 -1.03
N ASN A 27 9.36 39.94 -2.23
CA ASN A 27 8.52 38.78 -2.43
C ASN A 27 9.39 37.57 -2.03
N THR A 28 9.71 37.42 -0.75
CA THR A 28 10.00 36.10 -0.21
C THR A 28 8.71 35.33 -0.43
N PRO A 29 8.66 34.33 -1.32
CA PRO A 29 7.49 33.48 -1.40
C PRO A 29 7.25 32.96 0.02
N ASP A 30 6.04 33.16 0.55
CA ASP A 30 5.61 32.57 1.82
C ASP A 30 5.61 31.04 1.64
N VAL A 31 6.78 30.42 1.76
CA VAL A 31 6.90 28.96 1.71
C VAL A 31 6.31 28.44 3.01
N THR A 32 5.23 27.68 2.89
CA THR A 32 4.60 27.00 4.02
C THR A 32 5.63 26.12 4.73
N PRO A 33 5.70 26.10 6.08
CA PRO A 33 6.60 25.20 6.80
C PRO A 33 6.41 23.73 6.38
N PHE A 34 7.52 23.00 6.30
CA PHE A 34 7.49 21.59 5.96
C PHE A 34 7.21 20.74 7.21
N SER A 35 6.26 19.81 7.08
CA SER A 35 5.91 18.83 8.12
C SER A 35 5.24 17.60 7.49
N LEU A 36 5.39 16.44 8.13
CA LEU A 36 4.77 15.20 7.68
C LEU A 36 3.47 14.90 8.44
N GLU A 37 2.51 14.25 7.77
CA GLU A 37 1.28 13.76 8.39
C GLU A 37 1.56 12.71 9.47
N LYS A 38 2.55 11.84 9.22
CA LYS A 38 3.01 10.83 10.17
C LYS A 38 4.51 10.61 10.05
N THR A 39 5.10 10.12 11.14
CA THR A 39 6.54 9.91 11.30
C THR A 39 6.93 8.47 11.56
N TYR A 40 6.03 7.52 11.31
CA TYR A 40 6.29 6.08 11.36
C TYR A 40 5.74 5.40 10.11
N TYR A 41 6.54 4.53 9.51
CA TYR A 41 6.16 3.74 8.34
C TYR A 41 6.66 2.30 8.43
N GLU A 42 5.80 1.36 8.03
CA GLU A 42 6.21 -0.01 7.72
C GLU A 42 6.43 -0.19 6.22
N VAL A 43 7.59 -0.74 5.86
CA VAL A 43 7.98 -1.01 4.48
C VAL A 43 8.15 -2.51 4.33
N ARG A 44 7.41 -3.12 3.41
CA ARG A 44 7.57 -4.56 3.18
C ARG A 44 8.94 -4.84 2.58
N LEU A 45 9.59 -5.92 3.04
CA LEU A 45 10.75 -6.47 2.34
C LEU A 45 10.33 -6.89 0.92
N GLY A 46 11.08 -6.48 -0.10
CA GLY A 46 10.83 -6.91 -1.47
C GLY A 46 10.74 -5.76 -2.48
N PRO A 47 10.16 -6.00 -3.66
CA PRO A 47 10.32 -5.12 -4.81
C PRO A 47 9.41 -3.89 -4.83
N LEU A 48 8.45 -3.79 -3.91
CA LEU A 48 7.50 -2.68 -3.88
C LEU A 48 7.94 -1.56 -2.96
N SER A 49 7.68 -0.33 -3.38
CA SER A 49 7.89 0.85 -2.54
C SER A 49 6.67 1.20 -1.70
N THR A 50 6.94 1.70 -0.49
CA THR A 50 5.99 2.51 0.29
C THR A 50 6.25 3.99 -0.01
N HIS A 51 5.22 4.83 -0.08
CA HIS A 51 5.39 6.26 -0.40
C HIS A 51 5.11 7.16 0.81
N ILE A 52 5.98 8.16 0.99
CA ILE A 52 5.73 9.31 1.85
C ILE A 52 5.37 10.47 0.93
N ASN A 53 4.12 10.94 0.98
CA ASN A 53 3.68 12.08 0.20
C ASN A 53 4.18 13.39 0.83
N ILE A 54 4.71 14.30 0.00
CA ILE A 54 5.13 15.64 0.43
C ILE A 54 4.05 16.63 0.01
N THR A 55 3.26 17.11 0.96
CA THR A 55 2.04 17.90 0.69
C THR A 55 2.14 19.37 1.13
N ASN A 56 3.24 19.75 1.75
CA ASN A 56 3.57 21.12 2.19
C ASN A 56 5.09 21.33 2.06
N GLY A 57 5.59 22.50 2.43
CA GLY A 57 6.98 22.88 2.18
C GLY A 57 7.20 23.41 0.76
N SER A 58 8.47 23.46 0.36
CA SER A 58 8.87 23.78 -1.01
C SER A 58 8.87 22.57 -1.94
N GLY A 59 8.90 21.37 -1.37
CA GLY A 59 9.06 20.11 -2.11
C GLY A 59 10.50 19.84 -2.56
N ASP A 60 11.46 20.74 -2.33
CA ASP A 60 12.90 20.49 -2.51
C ASP A 60 13.46 19.77 -1.29
N ILE A 61 13.40 18.43 -1.32
CA ILE A 61 13.70 17.58 -0.17
C ILE A 61 15.02 16.83 -0.36
N SER A 62 15.93 16.98 0.60
CA SER A 62 17.11 16.14 0.79
C SER A 62 16.83 14.98 1.76
N LEU A 63 17.45 13.82 1.52
CA LEU A 63 17.25 12.60 2.31
C LEU A 63 18.55 12.19 3.00
N ALA A 64 18.45 11.79 4.28
CA ALA A 64 19.55 11.16 5.02
C ALA A 64 19.05 9.89 5.71
N ILE A 65 19.60 8.73 5.33
CA ILE A 65 19.22 7.42 5.88
C ILE A 65 20.25 7.01 6.92
N ALA A 66 19.81 6.69 8.15
CA ALA A 66 20.73 6.28 9.20
C ALA A 66 21.42 4.94 8.91
N ASN A 67 20.71 4.00 8.27
CA ASN A 67 21.26 2.71 7.86
C ASN A 67 20.75 2.27 6.47
N GLU A 68 21.53 2.58 5.43
CA GLU A 68 21.25 2.23 4.01
C GLU A 68 21.29 0.71 3.72
N ALA A 69 21.70 -0.12 4.69
CA ALA A 69 21.59 -1.57 4.56
C ALA A 69 20.16 -2.08 4.79
N ILE A 70 19.31 -1.29 5.47
CA ILE A 70 17.93 -1.65 5.82
C ILE A 70 16.95 -1.16 4.75
N ILE A 71 17.07 0.10 4.31
CA ILE A 71 16.20 0.68 3.29
C ILE A 71 16.99 1.39 2.19
N GLU A 72 16.31 1.63 1.08
CA GLU A 72 16.67 2.63 0.08
C GLU A 72 15.52 3.63 -0.04
N ALA A 73 15.85 4.91 -0.23
CA ALA A 73 14.86 5.96 -0.39
C ALA A 73 15.24 6.91 -1.53
N ALA A 74 14.25 7.33 -2.31
CA ALA A 74 14.45 8.28 -3.40
C ALA A 74 13.31 9.30 -3.44
N ARG A 75 13.66 10.58 -3.58
CA ARG A 75 12.70 11.63 -3.93
C ARG A 75 12.28 11.43 -5.38
N VAL A 76 10.98 11.40 -5.62
CA VAL A 76 10.37 11.31 -6.94
C VAL A 76 9.50 12.54 -7.15
N GLN A 77 9.55 13.09 -8.36
CA GLN A 77 8.71 14.19 -8.80
C GLN A 77 8.07 13.80 -10.13
N ASN A 78 6.74 13.70 -10.15
CA ASN A 78 6.01 13.36 -11.36
C ASN A 78 5.75 14.59 -12.24
N GLU A 79 5.46 14.34 -13.53
CA GLU A 79 4.94 15.36 -14.45
C GLU A 79 3.54 15.80 -13.99
N GLY A 80 3.47 16.74 -13.06
CA GLY A 80 2.22 17.16 -12.37
C GLY A 80 2.40 17.77 -10.98
N GLU A 81 3.63 18.02 -10.53
CA GLU A 81 4.01 18.61 -9.22
C GLU A 81 3.86 17.71 -7.98
N ASP A 82 3.31 16.50 -8.09
CA ASP A 82 3.33 15.54 -6.97
C ASP A 82 4.77 15.15 -6.61
N VAL A 83 5.19 15.53 -5.40
CA VAL A 83 6.48 15.15 -4.82
C VAL A 83 6.25 14.11 -3.74
N PHE A 84 6.99 13.00 -3.80
CA PHE A 84 6.95 11.96 -2.78
C PHE A 84 8.32 11.31 -2.60
N VAL A 85 8.48 10.59 -1.50
CA VAL A 85 9.65 9.74 -1.26
C VAL A 85 9.22 8.28 -1.40
N SER A 86 9.83 7.57 -2.35
CA SER A 86 9.72 6.11 -2.45
C SER A 86 10.67 5.46 -1.46
N LEU A 87 10.16 4.53 -0.64
CA LEU A 87 10.91 3.72 0.32
C LEU A 87 10.91 2.25 -0.09
N TYR A 88 12.08 1.64 -0.21
CA TYR A 88 12.24 0.21 -0.52
C TYR A 88 12.87 -0.51 0.67
N GLY A 89 12.27 -1.62 1.10
CA GLY A 89 12.81 -2.48 2.15
C GLY A 89 13.85 -3.44 1.59
N LYS A 90 15.10 -3.36 2.07
CA LYS A 90 16.22 -4.20 1.63
C LYS A 90 16.54 -5.34 2.59
N ARG A 91 16.34 -5.10 3.89
CA ARG A 91 16.63 -6.06 4.96
C ARG A 91 15.73 -5.78 6.15
N LYS A 92 15.23 -6.83 6.81
CA LYS A 92 14.50 -6.70 8.08
C LYS A 92 15.30 -5.89 9.10
N GLY A 93 14.61 -5.04 9.84
CA GLY A 93 15.18 -4.18 10.88
C GLY A 93 14.54 -2.80 10.89
N ASN A 94 15.01 -1.97 11.82
CA ASN A 94 14.54 -0.60 11.99
C ASN A 94 15.65 0.39 11.65
N THR A 95 15.29 1.49 11.00
CA THR A 95 16.18 2.62 10.73
C THR A 95 15.38 3.92 10.83
N THR A 96 16.07 5.04 10.81
CA THR A 96 15.44 6.35 10.60
C THR A 96 15.81 6.91 9.24
N LEU A 97 14.90 7.73 8.70
CA LEU A 97 15.07 8.56 7.52
C LEU A 97 14.79 10.01 7.94
N THR A 98 15.75 10.90 7.71
CA THR A 98 15.56 12.35 7.90
C THR A 98 15.31 13.00 6.55
N LEU A 99 14.21 13.75 6.46
CA LEU A 99 13.84 14.60 5.33
C LEU A 99 14.16 16.04 5.72
N THR A 100 14.87 16.76 4.85
CA THR A 100 15.17 18.18 5.03
C THR A 100 14.61 18.96 3.86
N ASP A 101 13.72 19.92 4.11
CA ASP A 101 13.33 20.90 3.10
C ASP A 101 14.47 21.90 2.93
N ASN A 102 15.05 21.95 1.74
CA ASN A 102 16.26 22.73 1.47
C ASN A 102 15.98 24.24 1.43
N VAL A 103 14.72 24.66 1.24
CA VAL A 103 14.33 26.07 1.17
C VAL A 103 13.94 26.60 2.54
N THR A 104 13.11 25.88 3.29
CA THR A 104 12.69 26.32 4.64
C THR A 104 13.73 25.98 5.71
N GLY A 105 14.54 24.93 5.48
CA GLY A 105 15.48 24.38 6.46
C GLY A 105 14.84 23.45 7.48
N ASP A 106 13.52 23.23 7.41
CA ASP A 106 12.78 22.34 8.31
C ASP A 106 13.21 20.89 8.13
N LYS A 107 13.11 20.12 9.22
CA LYS A 107 13.53 18.71 9.27
C LYS A 107 12.49 17.85 9.93
N GLU A 108 12.16 16.76 9.27
CA GLU A 108 11.30 15.71 9.79
C GLU A 108 12.07 14.40 9.83
N THR A 109 11.93 13.65 10.92
CA THR A 109 12.56 12.32 11.06
C THR A 109 11.49 11.27 11.15
N VAL A 110 11.61 10.28 10.28
CA VAL A 110 10.69 9.16 10.14
C VAL A 110 11.36 7.90 10.67
N GLU A 111 10.66 7.20 11.56
CA GLU A 111 10.99 5.83 11.95
C GLU A 111 10.48 4.87 10.87
N VAL A 112 11.36 3.99 10.39
CA VAL A 112 11.06 3.03 9.33
C VAL A 112 11.37 1.62 9.80
N LYS A 113 10.35 0.76 9.76
CA LYS A 113 10.45 -0.67 10.06
C LYS A 113 10.30 -1.49 8.78
N VAL A 114 11.26 -2.37 8.50
CA VAL A 114 11.14 -3.32 7.38
C VAL A 114 10.52 -4.63 7.86
N THR A 115 9.30 -4.89 7.42
CA THR A 115 8.51 -6.09 7.74
C THR A 115 8.79 -7.24 6.76
N ASP A 116 8.31 -8.45 7.08
CA ASP A 116 8.33 -9.57 6.13
C ASP A 116 7.60 -9.21 4.82
N CYS A 117 7.96 -9.87 3.72
CA CYS A 117 7.19 -9.75 2.48
C CYS A 117 5.81 -10.40 2.66
N TYR A 118 4.81 -9.95 1.92
CA TYR A 118 3.48 -10.55 1.95
C TYR A 118 2.71 -10.27 0.67
N LEU A 119 1.67 -11.08 0.45
CA LEU A 119 0.78 -11.00 -0.70
C LEU A 119 -0.68 -11.05 -0.23
N ALA A 120 -1.50 -10.15 -0.74
CA ALA A 120 -2.93 -10.13 -0.43
C ALA A 120 -3.70 -10.96 -1.45
N TYR A 121 -4.82 -11.52 -1.02
CA TYR A 121 -5.86 -12.14 -1.84
C TYR A 121 -7.19 -11.52 -1.44
N GLY A 122 -7.70 -10.62 -2.29
CA GLY A 122 -9.01 -10.01 -2.11
C GLY A 122 -10.08 -10.96 -2.64
N ILE A 123 -10.97 -11.41 -1.77
CA ILE A 123 -12.09 -12.24 -2.18
C ILE A 123 -13.10 -11.35 -2.92
N ALA A 124 -13.61 -11.81 -4.06
CA ALA A 124 -14.59 -11.08 -4.86
C ALA A 124 -15.95 -11.78 -4.86
N GLY A 125 -15.96 -13.11 -4.78
CA GLY A 125 -17.17 -13.92 -4.69
C GLY A 125 -16.90 -15.22 -3.96
N SER A 126 -17.81 -15.62 -3.08
CA SER A 126 -17.67 -16.85 -2.29
C SER A 126 -19.00 -17.35 -1.80
N ASN A 127 -19.18 -18.68 -1.80
CA ASN A 127 -20.25 -19.37 -1.06
C ASN A 127 -19.73 -20.12 0.18
N HIS A 128 -18.45 -19.94 0.54
CA HIS A 128 -17.84 -20.58 1.70
C HIS A 128 -18.19 -19.84 3.01
N PRO A 129 -18.56 -20.54 4.10
CA PRO A 129 -19.00 -19.89 5.35
C PRO A 129 -17.93 -18.98 5.97
N ALA A 130 -16.68 -19.46 6.10
CA ALA A 130 -15.58 -18.67 6.68
C ALA A 130 -15.04 -17.56 5.75
N LEU A 131 -15.06 -17.78 4.43
CA LEU A 131 -14.27 -17.02 3.47
C LEU A 131 -15.18 -16.11 2.65
N ALA A 132 -15.89 -15.21 3.34
CA ALA A 132 -16.88 -14.31 2.73
C ALA A 132 -16.25 -13.33 1.72
N SER A 133 -17.07 -12.79 0.81
CA SER A 133 -16.59 -11.91 -0.26
C SER A 133 -15.95 -10.62 0.25
N ASN A 134 -16.28 -10.12 1.44
CA ASN A 134 -15.68 -8.92 2.01
C ASN A 134 -14.33 -9.14 2.70
N LEU A 135 -13.73 -10.32 2.59
CA LEU A 135 -12.46 -10.61 3.24
C LEU A 135 -11.26 -10.36 2.33
N MET A 136 -10.19 -9.87 2.96
CA MET A 136 -8.86 -9.84 2.40
C MET A 136 -7.96 -10.75 3.23
N LEU A 137 -7.41 -11.76 2.56
CA LEU A 137 -6.44 -12.69 3.13
C LEU A 137 -5.04 -12.18 2.84
N TYR A 138 -4.19 -12.07 3.86
CA TYR A 138 -2.77 -11.78 3.70
C TYR A 138 -1.96 -13.03 3.97
N LEU A 139 -1.09 -13.40 3.04
CA LEU A 139 -0.13 -14.50 3.17
C LEU A 139 1.25 -13.89 3.42
N VAL A 140 1.86 -14.18 4.55
CA VAL A 140 3.14 -13.58 4.98
C VAL A 140 4.30 -14.53 4.71
N ASN A 141 5.33 -14.00 4.07
CA ASN A 141 6.57 -14.70 3.78
C ASN A 141 7.53 -14.66 4.99
N ASN A 142 7.08 -15.20 6.11
CA ASN A 142 7.90 -15.48 7.28
C ASN A 142 8.08 -16.99 7.46
N GLU A 143 8.95 -17.39 8.39
CA GLU A 143 9.25 -18.81 8.65
C GLU A 143 7.99 -19.61 9.02
N ALA A 144 7.08 -19.02 9.78
CA ALA A 144 5.84 -19.65 10.22
C ALA A 144 4.76 -19.77 9.13
N ARG A 145 4.93 -19.07 8.00
CA ARG A 145 3.91 -18.90 6.95
C ARG A 145 2.60 -18.40 7.56
N ASP A 146 2.68 -17.31 8.31
CA ASP A 146 1.49 -16.69 8.92
C ASP A 146 0.50 -16.22 7.85
N CYS A 147 -0.79 -16.28 8.17
CA CYS A 147 -1.82 -15.63 7.39
C CYS A 147 -2.77 -14.81 8.27
N TYR A 148 -3.37 -13.77 7.70
CA TYR A 148 -4.27 -12.85 8.41
C TYR A 148 -5.53 -12.60 7.59
N PHE A 149 -6.68 -12.59 8.27
CA PHE A 149 -7.98 -12.38 7.65
C PHE A 149 -8.52 -11.03 8.09
N PHE A 150 -8.72 -10.11 7.15
CA PHE A 150 -9.26 -8.78 7.42
C PHE A 150 -10.59 -8.59 6.70
N THR A 151 -11.51 -7.87 7.33
CA THR A 151 -12.71 -7.39 6.64
C THR A 151 -12.45 -6.05 5.98
N MET A 152 -12.97 -5.91 4.77
CA MET A 152 -13.05 -4.65 4.05
C MET A 152 -14.44 -4.02 4.28
N ASP A 153 -14.45 -2.76 4.69
CA ASP A 153 -15.63 -1.91 4.59
C ASP A 153 -15.73 -1.41 3.15
N TYR A 154 -16.70 -1.94 2.40
CA TYR A 154 -16.92 -1.55 1.01
C TYR A 154 -17.53 -0.16 0.85
N MET A 155 -18.19 0.38 1.87
CA MET A 155 -18.76 1.73 1.79
C MET A 155 -17.62 2.75 1.87
N GLU A 156 -16.73 2.56 2.85
CA GLU A 156 -15.60 3.47 3.08
C GLU A 156 -14.35 3.10 2.26
N HIS A 157 -14.38 1.98 1.53
CA HIS A 157 -13.24 1.41 0.80
C HIS A 157 -12.00 1.25 1.68
N GLN A 158 -12.21 0.90 2.96
CA GLN A 158 -11.19 0.84 3.98
C GLN A 158 -11.08 -0.56 4.56
N LEU A 159 -9.85 -1.01 4.74
CA LEU A 159 -9.56 -2.23 5.46
C LEU A 159 -9.62 -1.96 6.97
N ASN A 160 -10.20 -2.88 7.74
CA ASN A 160 -10.13 -2.77 9.19
C ASN A 160 -8.67 -2.87 9.68
N ASN A 161 -8.33 -2.11 10.73
CA ASN A 161 -6.98 -2.09 11.28
C ASN A 161 -6.65 -3.29 12.17
N THR A 162 -7.60 -4.19 12.40
CA THR A 162 -7.44 -5.39 13.23
C THR A 162 -7.92 -6.61 12.46
N PRO A 163 -7.14 -7.70 12.42
CA PRO A 163 -7.56 -8.93 11.77
C PRO A 163 -8.71 -9.58 12.53
N LEU A 164 -9.64 -10.21 11.82
CA LEU A 164 -10.65 -11.10 12.40
C LEU A 164 -10.04 -12.38 12.95
N ALA A 165 -9.03 -12.89 12.26
CA ALA A 165 -8.34 -14.11 12.61
C ALA A 165 -6.89 -14.08 12.12
N LYS A 166 -6.02 -14.74 12.88
CA LYS A 166 -4.66 -15.12 12.48
C LYS A 166 -4.59 -16.63 12.30
N GLY A 167 -3.89 -17.07 11.26
CA GLY A 167 -3.67 -18.47 10.95
C GLY A 167 -2.27 -18.73 10.38
N THR A 168 -2.09 -19.90 9.79
CA THR A 168 -0.92 -20.24 8.98
C THR A 168 -1.36 -20.81 7.62
N TYR A 169 -0.43 -20.90 6.67
CA TYR A 169 -0.71 -21.46 5.36
C TYR A 169 0.42 -22.35 4.83
N GLU A 170 0.07 -23.22 3.89
CA GLU A 170 1.03 -24.05 3.16
C GLU A 170 0.54 -24.26 1.72
N PHE A 171 1.44 -24.13 0.75
CA PHE A 171 1.19 -24.57 -0.62
C PHE A 171 1.73 -25.97 -0.83
N PHE A 172 0.97 -26.83 -1.49
CA PHE A 172 1.40 -28.19 -1.83
C PHE A 172 0.71 -28.68 -3.11
N VAL A 173 1.12 -29.83 -3.63
CA VAL A 173 0.51 -30.44 -4.82
C VAL A 173 0.02 -31.84 -4.52
N ARG A 174 -1.18 -32.15 -5.00
CA ARG A 174 -1.68 -33.52 -5.09
C ARG A 174 -1.57 -34.02 -6.50
N GLN A 175 -1.12 -35.26 -6.63
CA GLN A 175 -1.03 -35.96 -7.91
C GLN A 175 -2.07 -37.08 -7.96
N GLU A 176 -2.93 -37.04 -8.97
CA GLU A 176 -3.89 -38.09 -9.30
C GLU A 176 -3.61 -38.58 -10.72
N GLY A 177 -2.93 -39.72 -10.84
CA GLY A 177 -2.39 -40.18 -12.13
C GLY A 177 -1.34 -39.21 -12.67
N GLU A 178 -1.56 -38.67 -13.86
CA GLU A 178 -0.70 -37.64 -14.48
C GLU A 178 -1.10 -36.21 -14.10
N LYS A 179 -2.27 -36.01 -13.47
CA LYS A 179 -2.77 -34.68 -13.12
C LYS A 179 -2.13 -34.20 -11.81
N LYS A 180 -1.35 -33.13 -11.90
CA LYS A 180 -0.87 -32.36 -10.75
C LYS A 180 -1.82 -31.20 -10.47
N THR A 181 -2.35 -31.13 -9.26
CA THR A 181 -3.25 -30.04 -8.84
C THR A 181 -2.61 -29.30 -7.67
N PRO A 182 -2.39 -27.99 -7.77
CA PRO A 182 -1.91 -27.17 -6.66
C PRO A 182 -3.00 -26.96 -5.62
N TYR A 183 -2.60 -26.89 -4.35
CA TYR A 183 -3.45 -26.68 -3.22
C TYR A 183 -2.87 -25.59 -2.31
N LEU A 184 -3.77 -24.87 -1.65
CA LEU A 184 -3.49 -24.02 -0.51
C LEU A 184 -4.16 -24.67 0.71
N ARG A 185 -3.37 -25.02 1.72
CA ARG A 185 -3.88 -25.30 3.06
C ARG A 185 -3.90 -24.02 3.84
N LEU A 186 -5.06 -23.64 4.37
CA LEU A 186 -5.16 -22.60 5.39
C LEU A 186 -5.46 -23.28 6.72
N ASN A 187 -4.70 -22.93 7.74
CA ASN A 187 -4.96 -23.31 9.10
C ASN A 187 -5.49 -22.08 9.83
N TYR A 188 -6.77 -22.05 10.19
CA TYR A 188 -7.40 -20.89 10.82
C TYR A 188 -8.41 -21.32 11.87
N PRO A 189 -8.70 -20.46 12.86
CA PRO A 189 -9.63 -20.81 13.91
C PRO A 189 -11.07 -20.53 13.44
N ALA A 190 -11.93 -21.53 13.59
CA ALA A 190 -13.34 -21.47 13.17
C ALA A 190 -14.29 -21.93 14.27
N ASP A 191 -15.45 -21.30 14.37
CA ASP A 191 -16.53 -21.72 15.27
C ASP A 191 -17.25 -22.99 14.77
N GLU A 192 -18.17 -23.53 15.58
CA GLU A 192 -18.95 -24.74 15.22
C GLU A 192 -19.81 -24.56 13.95
N SER A 193 -20.05 -23.31 13.52
CA SER A 193 -20.78 -22.97 12.30
C SER A 193 -19.85 -22.77 11.09
N GLY A 194 -18.54 -22.91 11.29
CA GLY A 194 -17.52 -22.74 10.26
C GLY A 194 -17.20 -21.28 9.93
N ASN A 195 -17.49 -20.32 10.82
CA ASN A 195 -17.09 -18.92 10.67
C ASN A 195 -15.75 -18.65 11.35
N LEU A 196 -14.96 -17.70 10.85
CA LEU A 196 -13.72 -17.27 11.50
C LEU A 196 -13.98 -16.77 12.93
N ALA A 197 -13.23 -17.32 13.88
CA ALA A 197 -13.34 -16.95 15.30
C ALA A 197 -11.97 -17.08 15.98
N GLN A 198 -11.32 -15.95 16.30
CA GLN A 198 -9.93 -15.90 16.77
C GLN A 198 -9.60 -16.80 17.99
N ASP A 199 -10.57 -17.04 18.87
CA ASP A 199 -10.40 -17.84 20.10
C ASP A 199 -10.75 -19.32 19.93
N ALA A 200 -11.14 -19.74 18.73
CA ALA A 200 -11.46 -21.13 18.43
C ALA A 200 -10.19 -21.97 18.16
N PRO A 201 -10.27 -23.32 18.23
CA PRO A 201 -9.18 -24.19 17.80
C PRO A 201 -8.85 -23.98 16.32
N MET A 202 -7.56 -24.05 16.00
CA MET A 202 -7.07 -24.00 14.63
C MET A 202 -7.43 -25.28 13.88
N GLU A 203 -8.05 -25.13 12.71
CA GLU A 203 -8.41 -26.22 11.82
C GLU A 203 -7.78 -26.05 10.44
N ALA A 204 -7.35 -27.18 9.86
CA ALA A 204 -6.73 -27.20 8.54
C ALA A 204 -7.79 -27.41 7.45
N HIS A 205 -7.81 -26.49 6.48
CA HIS A 205 -8.73 -26.49 5.35
C HIS A 205 -7.94 -26.49 4.04
N ASP A 206 -8.18 -27.50 3.20
CA ASP A 206 -7.49 -27.67 1.93
C ASP A 206 -8.32 -27.15 0.77
N PHE A 207 -7.73 -26.24 0.00
CA PHE A 207 -8.35 -25.64 -1.17
C PHE A 207 -7.59 -26.04 -2.43
N ALA A 208 -8.26 -26.67 -3.39
CA ALA A 208 -7.70 -26.89 -4.72
C ALA A 208 -7.64 -25.55 -5.45
N LEU A 209 -6.49 -25.25 -6.06
CA LEU A 209 -6.25 -24.00 -6.76
C LEU A 209 -6.44 -24.17 -8.25
N SER A 210 -7.08 -23.17 -8.86
CA SER A 210 -7.15 -22.99 -10.29
C SER A 210 -6.92 -21.52 -10.64
N PHE A 211 -6.32 -21.29 -11.80
CA PHE A 211 -5.84 -19.98 -12.21
C PHE A 211 -6.36 -19.67 -13.61
N ASN A 212 -6.78 -18.43 -13.85
CA ASN A 212 -7.11 -17.99 -15.21
C ASN A 212 -5.84 -17.84 -16.05
N ASP A 213 -4.83 -17.14 -15.52
CA ASP A 213 -3.46 -17.07 -16.03
C ASP A 213 -2.52 -17.76 -15.04
N SER A 214 -2.32 -19.06 -15.23
CA SER A 214 -1.48 -19.86 -14.33
C SER A 214 -0.06 -19.30 -14.25
N GLN A 215 0.53 -18.85 -15.35
CA GLN A 215 1.92 -18.42 -15.35
C GLN A 215 2.12 -17.18 -14.47
N ARG A 216 1.33 -16.13 -14.71
CA ARG A 216 1.56 -14.85 -14.00
C ARG A 216 1.24 -14.96 -12.51
N VAL A 217 0.19 -15.70 -12.16
CA VAL A 217 -0.21 -15.92 -10.76
C VAL A 217 0.90 -16.65 -10.00
N LEU A 218 1.47 -17.71 -10.59
CA LEU A 218 2.56 -18.47 -9.98
C LEU A 218 3.84 -17.64 -9.84
N ASP A 219 4.19 -16.84 -10.85
CA ASP A 219 5.36 -15.94 -10.80
C ASP A 219 5.23 -14.90 -9.67
N ILE A 220 4.03 -14.37 -9.44
CA ILE A 220 3.77 -13.46 -8.32
C ILE A 220 3.88 -14.20 -6.99
N ILE A 221 3.26 -15.37 -6.85
CA ILE A 221 3.38 -16.13 -5.60
C ILE A 221 4.86 -16.47 -5.32
N ARG A 222 5.64 -16.86 -6.34
CA ARG A 222 7.08 -17.07 -6.21
C ARG A 222 7.80 -15.79 -5.75
N THR A 223 7.54 -14.67 -6.40
CA THR A 223 8.23 -13.39 -6.14
C THR A 223 8.00 -12.88 -4.72
N TYR A 224 6.77 -13.01 -4.20
CA TYR A 224 6.41 -12.44 -2.89
C TYR A 224 6.51 -13.44 -1.76
N LEU A 225 6.24 -14.72 -2.00
CA LEU A 225 6.15 -15.75 -0.97
C LEU A 225 7.29 -16.78 -1.03
N ASP A 226 8.22 -16.66 -1.99
CA ASP A 226 9.34 -17.59 -2.16
C ASP A 226 8.90 -19.06 -2.21
N VAL A 227 7.85 -19.32 -3.00
CA VAL A 227 7.30 -20.66 -3.24
C VAL A 227 7.88 -21.18 -4.54
N ASP A 228 8.59 -22.32 -4.48
CA ASP A 228 9.11 -23.00 -5.66
C ASP A 228 8.02 -23.85 -6.34
N TRP A 229 7.48 -23.31 -7.42
CA TRP A 229 6.46 -23.99 -8.21
C TRP A 229 7.02 -25.03 -9.18
N GLU A 230 8.32 -25.02 -9.50
CA GLU A 230 8.91 -26.03 -10.40
C GLU A 230 8.93 -27.41 -9.74
N GLU A 231 9.14 -27.46 -8.42
CA GLU A 231 8.99 -28.68 -7.61
C GLU A 231 7.54 -29.20 -7.59
N LEU A 232 6.57 -28.30 -7.72
CA LEU A 232 5.16 -28.57 -7.52
C LEU A 232 4.42 -28.93 -8.82
N ILE A 233 4.60 -28.20 -9.93
CA ILE A 233 3.69 -28.29 -11.09
C ILE A 233 4.36 -28.33 -12.48
N SER A 234 5.70 -28.34 -12.56
CA SER A 234 6.51 -28.60 -13.77
C SER A 234 5.81 -28.35 -15.13
N ASN A 235 5.78 -27.10 -15.62
CA ASN A 235 5.45 -26.81 -17.01
C ASN A 235 6.23 -25.57 -17.51
N PRO A 236 6.77 -25.57 -18.74
CA PRO A 236 7.63 -24.49 -19.22
C PRO A 236 6.82 -23.21 -19.54
N MET A 237 7.38 -22.10 -19.09
CA MET A 237 6.84 -20.73 -19.16
C MET A 237 6.84 -20.18 -20.59
N THR A 238 5.70 -19.64 -21.07
CA THR A 238 5.63 -18.91 -22.35
C THR A 238 5.00 -17.53 -22.16
N ARG A 239 5.82 -16.48 -22.21
CA ARG A 239 5.40 -15.08 -22.09
C ARG A 239 4.39 -14.71 -23.18
N ASN A 240 3.15 -14.42 -22.78
CA ASN A 240 2.25 -13.59 -23.57
C ASN A 240 1.86 -12.35 -22.75
N LEU A 241 1.64 -11.22 -23.43
CA LEU A 241 1.42 -9.89 -22.84
C LEU A 241 -0.04 -9.39 -23.01
N PRO A 242 -1.08 -10.05 -22.45
CA PRO A 242 -2.39 -9.43 -22.22
C PRO A 242 -2.39 -8.63 -20.89
N PRO A 243 -3.48 -7.89 -20.57
CA PRO A 243 -3.64 -7.27 -19.25
C PRO A 243 -3.51 -8.32 -18.14
N VAL A 244 -2.94 -7.91 -17.01
CA VAL A 244 -2.57 -8.79 -15.90
C VAL A 244 -3.84 -9.34 -15.23
N ASP A 245 -4.22 -10.59 -15.51
CA ASP A 245 -5.26 -11.30 -14.78
C ASP A 245 -4.65 -12.04 -13.59
N LEU A 246 -4.92 -11.55 -12.38
CA LEU A 246 -4.46 -12.13 -11.13
C LEU A 246 -5.52 -12.95 -10.41
N THR A 247 -6.58 -13.33 -11.14
CA THR A 247 -7.67 -14.13 -10.60
C THR A 247 -7.18 -15.52 -10.23
N MET A 248 -7.39 -15.88 -8.97
CA MET A 248 -7.17 -17.21 -8.42
C MET A 248 -8.49 -17.71 -7.83
N LYS A 249 -8.82 -18.95 -8.16
CA LYS A 249 -10.01 -19.64 -7.69
C LYS A 249 -9.62 -20.80 -6.78
N MET A 250 -10.28 -20.86 -5.64
CA MET A 250 -10.13 -21.91 -4.62
C MET A 250 -11.41 -22.73 -4.55
N THR A 251 -11.31 -24.05 -4.55
CA THR A 251 -12.45 -24.96 -4.37
C THR A 251 -12.18 -25.97 -3.26
N VAL A 252 -13.22 -26.38 -2.53
CA VAL A 252 -13.11 -27.38 -1.48
C VAL A 252 -13.47 -28.77 -2.06
N PRO A 253 -12.54 -29.74 -2.09
CA PRO A 253 -12.81 -31.05 -2.67
C PRO A 253 -14.03 -31.75 -2.07
N GLY A 254 -14.89 -32.31 -2.93
CA GLY A 254 -16.08 -33.05 -2.51
C GLY A 254 -17.28 -32.18 -2.09
N THR A 255 -17.20 -30.87 -2.29
CA THR A 255 -18.28 -29.92 -2.02
C THR A 255 -18.55 -29.03 -3.24
N ASP A 256 -19.58 -28.18 -3.15
CA ASP A 256 -19.85 -27.10 -4.11
C ASP A 256 -19.25 -25.75 -3.68
N TYR A 257 -18.39 -25.73 -2.64
CA TYR A 257 -17.76 -24.51 -2.20
C TYR A 257 -16.70 -24.01 -3.16
N GLU A 258 -16.80 -22.72 -3.48
CA GLU A 258 -16.03 -22.00 -4.45
C GLU A 258 -15.76 -20.58 -3.94
N ILE A 259 -14.50 -20.19 -3.99
CA ILE A 259 -14.04 -18.85 -3.64
C ILE A 259 -13.27 -18.32 -4.84
N THR A 260 -13.68 -17.16 -5.34
CA THR A 260 -13.04 -16.44 -6.43
C THR A 260 -12.56 -15.09 -5.92
N GLY A 261 -11.33 -14.74 -6.27
CA GLY A 261 -10.69 -13.51 -5.85
C GLY A 261 -9.45 -13.25 -6.68
N ALA A 262 -8.73 -12.18 -6.35
CA ALA A 262 -7.52 -11.79 -7.07
C ALA A 262 -6.36 -11.54 -6.11
N LEU A 263 -5.16 -11.92 -6.53
CA LEU A 263 -3.95 -11.51 -5.83
C LEU A 263 -3.75 -10.01 -5.98
N ALA A 264 -3.31 -9.36 -4.91
CA ALA A 264 -3.09 -7.93 -4.85
C ALA A 264 -1.87 -7.59 -3.99
N THR A 265 -1.34 -6.41 -4.22
CA THR A 265 -0.22 -5.84 -3.47
C THR A 265 -0.69 -4.85 -2.40
N ALA A 266 -1.98 -4.88 -2.04
CA ALA A 266 -2.56 -4.03 -1.00
C ALA A 266 -1.72 -4.09 0.29
N PRO A 267 -1.51 -2.95 0.99
CA PRO A 267 -0.76 -2.93 2.24
C PRO A 267 -1.54 -3.64 3.35
N ILE A 268 -0.83 -4.37 4.21
CA ILE A 268 -1.37 -4.79 5.50
C ILE A 268 -1.35 -3.57 6.44
N PRO A 269 -2.30 -3.42 7.38
CA PRO A 269 -2.25 -2.34 8.36
C PRO A 269 -0.94 -2.36 9.17
N GLU A 270 -0.44 -1.19 9.53
CA GLU A 270 0.78 -1.05 10.33
C GLU A 270 0.59 -1.61 11.75
N GLY A 271 1.65 -2.11 12.35
CA GLY A 271 1.64 -2.71 13.69
C GLY A 271 1.18 -4.16 13.74
N ILE A 272 0.88 -4.77 12.59
CA ILE A 272 0.45 -6.17 12.50
C ILE A 272 1.63 -7.13 12.39
N LEU A 273 2.67 -6.75 11.63
CA LEU A 273 3.83 -7.61 11.39
C LEU A 273 5.03 -7.20 12.24
N ASP A 274 5.83 -8.20 12.61
CA ASP A 274 7.06 -8.04 13.41
C ASP A 274 8.29 -7.64 12.59
#